data_AF-A0A5C5YSE1-F1
#
_entry.id   AF-A0A5C5YSE1-F1
#
_cell.length_a   1.000
_cell.length_b   1.000
_cell.length_c   1.000
_cell.angle_alpha   90.00
_cell.angle_beta   90.00
_cell.angle_gamma   90.00
#
_symmetry.space_group_name_H-M   'P 1'
#
loop_
_entity.id
_entity.type
_entity.pdbx_description
1 polymer ?
#
loop_
_entity_poly.entity_id
_entity_poly.type
_entity_poly.pdbx_seq_one_letter_code
_entity_poly.pdbx_strand_id
1 'polypeptide(L)'
;MKIVTAVEDDSQIPPRLEEDIRFLDEAYPEIDIDFVVVHGELSPRLIDELSAKWRIPNNFMFIGSPGDRFPYGLADLGGVRLII
;
A
#
# COMPACT_ATOMS: atom_id res chain seq x y z
N MET A 1 2.82 10.94 4.18
CA MET A 1 2.85 9.46 4.09
C MET A 1 1.70 9.02 3.20
N LYS A 2 1.86 7.98 2.38
CA LYS A 2 0.77 7.42 1.56
C LYS A 2 0.46 6.00 2.01
N ILE A 3 -0.81 5.71 2.25
CA ILE A 3 -1.31 4.36 2.51
C ILE A 3 -2.10 3.95 1.27
N VAL A 4 -1.69 2.85 0.65
CA VAL A 4 -2.24 2.40 -0.63
C VAL A 4 -2.87 1.04 -0.47
N THR A 5 -4.14 0.90 -0.83
CA THR A 5 -4.83 -0.39 -0.87
C THR A 5 -5.15 -0.72 -2.33
N ALA A 6 -4.60 -1.84 -2.81
CA ALA A 6 -4.92 -2.40 -4.11
C ALA A 6 -6.13 -3.35 -3.98
N VAL A 7 -7.20 -3.09 -4.71
CA VAL A 7 -8.43 -3.90 -4.72
C VAL A 7 -8.89 -4.17 -6.14
N GLU A 8 -9.49 -5.32 -6.40
CA GLU A 8 -10.19 -5.58 -7.66
C GLU A 8 -11.58 -4.93 -7.65
N ASP A 9 -12.24 -4.94 -6.49
CA ASP A 9 -13.58 -4.41 -6.26
C ASP A 9 -13.64 -3.62 -4.95
N ASP A 10 -14.42 -2.53 -4.93
CA ASP A 10 -14.55 -1.65 -3.77
C ASP A 10 -15.10 -2.37 -2.52
N SER A 11 -15.82 -3.48 -2.69
CA SER A 11 -16.28 -4.31 -1.57
C SER A 11 -15.15 -4.99 -0.80
N GLN A 12 -13.95 -5.06 -1.37
CA GLN A 12 -12.76 -5.58 -0.70
C GLN A 12 -12.10 -4.56 0.24
N ILE A 13 -12.48 -3.27 0.13
CA ILE A 13 -11.99 -2.24 1.03
C ILE A 13 -12.60 -2.47 2.41
N PRO A 14 -11.79 -2.65 3.47
CA PRO A 14 -12.34 -2.83 4.80
C PRO A 14 -13.17 -1.59 5.19
N PRO A 15 -14.42 -1.75 5.67
CA PRO A 15 -15.36 -0.64 5.81
C PRO A 15 -14.93 0.43 6.82
N ARG A 16 -14.02 0.09 7.73
CA ARG A 16 -13.50 1.01 8.76
C ARG A 16 -12.13 1.59 8.42
N LEU A 17 -11.48 1.11 7.36
CA LEU A 17 -10.10 1.50 7.06
C LEU A 17 -9.96 3.01 6.83
N GLU A 18 -10.90 3.62 6.10
CA GLU A 18 -10.90 5.05 5.86
C GLU A 18 -11.12 5.85 7.15
N GLU A 19 -12.02 5.39 8.03
CA GLU A 19 -12.26 6.02 9.33
C GLU A 19 -11.05 5.92 10.24
N ASP A 20 -10.41 4.75 10.28
CA ASP A 20 -9.23 4.48 11.09
C ASP A 20 -8.04 5.34 10.61
N ILE A 21 -7.85 5.50 9.30
CA ILE A 21 -6.80 6.36 8.74
C ILE A 21 -7.08 7.84 9.04
N ARG A 22 -8.32 8.29 8.90
CA ARG A 22 -8.71 9.67 9.25
C ARG A 22 -8.46 9.96 10.72
N PHE A 23 -8.77 9.01 11.60
CA PHE A 23 -8.48 9.13 13.03
C PHE A 23 -6.97 9.26 13.29
N LEU A 24 -6.13 8.49 12.58
CA LEU A 24 -4.67 8.60 12.68
C LEU A 24 -4.15 9.96 12.20
N ASP A 25 -4.68 10.50 11.10
CA ASP A 25 -4.31 11.82 10.58
C ASP A 25 -4.64 12.93 11.58
N GLU A 26 -5.80 12.85 12.23
CA GLU A 26 -6.20 13.78 13.30
C GLU A 26 -5.36 13.63 14.58
N ALA A 27 -4.98 12.39 14.94
CA ALA A 27 -4.22 12.10 16.14
C ALA A 27 -2.74 12.50 16.03
N TYR A 28 -2.19 12.56 14.81
CA TYR A 28 -0.79 12.89 14.55
C TYR A 28 -0.65 14.01 13.50
N PRO A 29 -0.96 15.29 13.84
CA PRO A 29 -0.98 16.40 12.88
C PRO A 29 0.37 16.73 12.23
N GLU A 30 1.47 16.25 12.82
CA GLU A 30 2.81 16.34 12.25
C GLU A 30 3.07 15.37 11.08
N ILE A 31 2.18 14.39 10.87
CA ILE A 31 2.25 13.39 9.81
C ILE A 31 1.05 13.59 8.89
N ASP A 32 1.30 14.08 7.68
CA ASP A 32 0.28 14.13 6.62
C ASP A 32 0.02 12.72 6.07
N ILE A 33 -1.20 12.18 6.21
CA ILE A 33 -1.55 10.83 5.74
C ILE A 33 -2.54 10.90 4.56
N ASP A 34 -2.12 10.38 3.41
CA ASP A 34 -2.97 10.28 2.20
C ASP A 34 -3.37 8.83 1.95
N PHE A 35 -4.68 8.55 1.94
CA PHE A 35 -5.22 7.23 1.65
C PHE A 35 -5.62 7.12 0.18
N VAL A 36 -5.02 6.16 -0.52
CA VAL A 36 -5.23 5.94 -1.96
C VAL A 36 -5.72 4.52 -2.22
N VAL A 37 -6.88 4.41 -2.86
CA VAL A 37 -7.38 3.14 -3.38
C VAL A 37 -6.94 3.01 -4.84
N VAL A 38 -6.38 1.85 -5.19
CA VAL A 38 -5.97 1.53 -6.55
C VAL A 38 -6.71 0.28 -7.01
N HIS A 39 -7.30 0.34 -8.20
CA HIS A 39 -7.94 -0.83 -8.79
C HIS A 39 -6.91 -1.74 -9.47
N GLY A 40 -6.77 -2.97 -8.99
CA GLY A 40 -5.87 -3.99 -9.51
C GLY A 40 -5.29 -4.90 -8.43
N GLU A 41 -4.42 -5.81 -8.84
CA GLU A 41 -3.73 -6.75 -7.95
C GLU A 41 -2.38 -6.22 -7.48
N LEU A 42 -2.03 -6.52 -6.23
CA LEU A 42 -0.68 -6.29 -5.73
C LEU A 42 0.32 -7.17 -6.50
N SER A 43 1.16 -6.53 -7.31
CA SER A 43 2.15 -7.19 -8.16
C SER A 43 3.43 -6.36 -8.25
N PRO A 44 4.58 -6.97 -8.61
CA PRO A 44 5.82 -6.23 -8.88
C PRO A 44 5.60 -5.05 -9.83
N ARG A 45 4.80 -5.28 -10.88
CA ARG A 45 4.46 -4.26 -11.87
C ARG A 45 3.74 -3.08 -11.25
N LEU A 46 2.75 -3.32 -10.40
CA LEU A 46 2.02 -2.24 -9.73
C LEU A 46 2.97 -1.42 -8.84
N ILE A 47 3.86 -2.07 -8.11
CA ILE A 47 4.85 -1.40 -7.25
C ILE A 47 5.75 -0.48 -8.10
N ASP A 48 6.28 -0.97 -9.22
CA ASP A 48 7.13 -0.18 -10.13
C ASP A 48 6.37 0.99 -10.77
N GLU A 49 5.11 0.80 -11.15
CA GLU A 49 4.24 1.86 -11.67
C GLU A 49 4.00 2.96 -10.63
N LEU A 50 3.73 2.58 -9.37
CA LEU A 50 3.55 3.53 -8.26
C LEU A 50 4.86 4.26 -7.91
N SER A 51 5.97 3.54 -7.94
CA SER A 51 7.33 4.06 -7.74
C SER A 51 7.66 5.15 -8.76
N ALA A 52 7.41 4.88 -10.04
CA ALA A 52 7.59 5.85 -11.11
C ALA A 52 6.63 7.04 -10.99
N LYS A 53 5.35 6.77 -10.68
CA LYS A 53 4.29 7.79 -10.55
C LYS A 53 4.60 8.81 -9.47
N TRP A 54 5.08 8.36 -8.30
CA TRP A 54 5.37 9.22 -7.17
C TRP A 54 6.84 9.57 -7.01
N ARG A 55 7.72 9.02 -7.85
CA ARG A 55 9.18 9.16 -7.76
C ARG A 55 9.72 8.71 -6.39
N ILE A 56 9.13 7.66 -5.84
CA ILE A 56 9.53 7.06 -4.56
C ILE A 56 10.18 5.71 -4.89
N PRO A 57 11.48 5.53 -4.63
CA PRO A 57 12.12 4.24 -4.90
C PRO A 57 11.50 3.11 -4.05
N ASN A 58 11.44 1.90 -4.60
CA ASN A 58 10.76 0.74 -3.98
C ASN A 58 11.26 0.44 -2.56
N ASN A 59 12.55 0.67 -2.28
CA ASN A 59 13.15 0.44 -0.96
C ASN A 59 12.68 1.41 0.15
N PHE A 60 11.96 2.48 -0.21
CA PHE A 60 11.25 3.37 0.72
C PHE A 60 9.79 2.97 0.93
N MET A 61 9.32 1.92 0.25
CA MET A 61 7.96 1.41 0.39
C MET A 61 7.93 0.22 1.34
N PHE A 62 6.78 0.09 1.99
CA PHE A 62 6.45 -1.06 2.82
C PHE A 62 5.19 -1.72 2.28
N ILE A 63 5.14 -3.04 2.37
CA ILE A 63 3.95 -3.83 2.06
C ILE A 63 3.52 -4.59 3.30
N GLY A 64 2.21 -4.70 3.50
CA GLY A 64 1.67 -5.63 4.49
C GLY A 64 2.03 -7.06 4.12
N SER A 65 2.14 -7.93 5.11
CA SER A 65 2.43 -9.35 4.87
C SER A 65 1.42 -9.95 3.89
N PRO A 66 1.87 -10.39 2.69
CA PRO A 66 0.96 -11.01 1.74
C PRO A 66 0.45 -12.34 2.30
N GLY A 67 -0.78 -12.72 1.93
CA GLY A 67 -1.37 -14.00 2.34
C GLY A 67 -0.76 -15.21 1.62
N ASP A 68 -1.15 -16.41 2.04
CA ASP A 68 -0.62 -17.71 1.56
C ASP A 68 -0.69 -17.94 0.03
N ARG A 69 -1.49 -17.15 -0.68
CA ARG A 69 -1.71 -17.27 -2.14
C ARG A 69 -0.93 -16.25 -2.97
N PHE A 70 0.00 -15.52 -2.36
CA PHE A 70 0.76 -14.51 -3.09
C PHE A 70 1.82 -15.16 -3.99
N PRO A 71 1.75 -14.97 -5.32
CA PRO A 71 2.54 -15.75 -6.27
C PRO A 71 3.98 -15.26 -6.43
N TYR A 72 4.34 -14.14 -5.80
CA TYR A 72 5.65 -13.50 -5.95
C TYR A 72 6.49 -13.66 -4.68
N GLY A 73 7.80 -13.92 -4.85
CA GLY A 73 8.75 -13.83 -3.76
C GLY A 73 9.07 -12.37 -3.41
N LEU A 74 9.59 -12.12 -2.21
CA LEU A 74 9.99 -10.77 -1.81
C LEU A 74 11.06 -10.16 -2.72
N ALA A 75 11.96 -11.01 -3.24
CA ALA A 75 12.99 -10.57 -4.18
C ALA A 75 12.39 -10.03 -5.49
N ASP A 76 11.22 -10.53 -5.90
CA ASP A 76 10.54 -10.11 -7.13
C ASP A 76 9.92 -8.72 -7.00
N LEU A 77 9.72 -8.23 -5.77
CA LEU A 77 9.07 -6.95 -5.49
C LEU A 77 10.04 -5.76 -5.49
N GLY A 78 11.27 -5.93 -6.00
CA GLY A 78 12.20 -4.82 -6.23
C GLY A 78 12.73 -4.14 -4.96
N GLY A 79 12.79 -4.85 -3.84
CA GLY A 79 13.41 -4.36 -2.60
C GLY A 79 12.49 -3.60 -1.64
N VAL A 80 11.16 -3.68 -1.84
CA VAL A 80 10.17 -3.28 -0.83
C VAL A 80 10.36 -4.06 0.47
N ARG A 81 9.94 -3.47 1.59
CA ARG A 81 10.08 -4.06 2.93
C ARG A 81 8.74 -4.57 3.45
N LEU A 82 8.76 -5.67 4.21
CA LEU A 82 7.57 -6.17 4.89
C LEU A 82 7.33 -5.47 6.22
N ILE A 83 6.06 -5.27 6.55
CA ILE A 83 5.57 -4.93 7.89
C ILE A 83 4.55 -5.98 8.35
N ILE A 84 4.56 -6.31 9.64
CA ILE A 84 3.69 -7.29 10.31
C ILE A 84 2.93 -6.58 11.41
#